data_AF-A0A757MI54-F1
#
_entry.id   AF-A0A757MI54-F1
#
_cell.length_a   1.000
_cell.length_b   1.000
_cell.length_c   1.000
_cell.angle_alpha   90.00
_cell.angle_beta   90.00
_cell.angle_gamma   90.00
#
_symmetry.space_group_name_H-M   'P 1'
#
loop_
_entity.id
_entity.type
_entity.pdbx_description
1 polymer ?
#
loop_
_entity_poly.entity_id
_entity_poly.type
_entity_poly.pdbx_seq_one_letter_code
_entity_poly.pdbx_strand_id
1 'polypeptide(L)'
;MMKKSKAMLFIAPALFSYALAAQACTTLAIQDKQGDIFHGRTLEYMQDLPSWLTYYPAGTQFDKKTPDGSQGISYQAKYPILAITSTITDGDSRDILEGMNSAGLSFSENMIMNAQLPPLPASEYKQAIPVTSLGEWALARFATVGEVKQAIKEGKFWSPELHRFGDLKSPFHYAFYDKKGGSIVV
;
A
#
# COMPACT_ATOMS: atom_id res chain seq x y z
N MET A 1 -3.95 -49.83 41.25
CA MET A 1 -4.81 -48.63 41.32
C MET A 1 -3.93 -47.41 41.06
N MET A 2 -3.75 -47.02 39.79
CA MET A 2 -2.96 -45.83 39.40
C MET A 2 -3.92 -44.71 39.03
N LYS A 3 -3.94 -43.62 39.81
CA LYS A 3 -4.71 -42.41 39.50
C LYS A 3 -4.10 -41.76 38.25
N LYS A 4 -4.76 -41.92 37.10
CA LYS A 4 -4.42 -41.14 35.89
C LYS A 4 -4.69 -39.67 36.21
N SER A 5 -3.64 -38.86 36.31
CA SER A 5 -3.77 -37.42 36.57
C SER A 5 -4.47 -36.77 35.37
N LYS A 6 -5.59 -36.07 35.62
CA LYS A 6 -6.33 -35.32 34.59
C LYS A 6 -5.56 -34.09 34.07
N ALA A 7 -4.37 -33.81 34.62
CA ALA A 7 -3.56 -32.65 34.25
C ALA A 7 -2.90 -32.77 32.88
N MET A 8 -2.79 -33.99 32.32
CA MET A 8 -2.09 -34.21 31.05
C MET A 8 -2.94 -33.94 29.80
N LEU A 9 -4.25 -33.71 29.94
CA LEU A 9 -5.16 -33.57 28.79
C LEU A 9 -5.36 -32.10 28.34
N PHE A 10 -4.78 -31.12 29.04
CA PHE A 10 -4.94 -29.70 28.73
C PHE A 10 -3.68 -29.01 28.20
N ILE A 11 -2.54 -29.71 28.14
CA ILE A 11 -1.29 -29.13 27.62
C ILE A 11 -1.18 -29.28 26.09
N ALA A 12 -1.90 -30.24 25.50
CA ALA A 12 -1.83 -30.54 24.07
C ALA A 12 -2.47 -29.49 23.12
N PRO A 13 -3.57 -28.78 23.45
CA PRO A 13 -4.16 -27.81 22.52
C PRO A 13 -3.40 -26.48 22.47
N ALA A 14 -2.65 -26.12 23.54
CA ALA A 14 -1.96 -24.84 23.63
C ALA A 14 -0.73 -24.74 22.70
N LEU A 15 -0.17 -25.88 22.30
CA LEU A 15 0.98 -25.94 21.39
C LEU A 15 0.58 -25.90 19.90
N PHE A 16 -0.71 -26.03 19.57
CA PHE A 16 -1.20 -25.89 18.19
C PHE A 16 -1.57 -24.46 17.80
N SER A 17 -1.47 -23.51 18.75
CA SER A 17 -1.57 -22.07 18.50
C SER A 17 -0.19 -21.45 18.25
N TYR A 18 0.75 -22.20 17.67
CA TYR A 18 1.75 -21.55 16.81
C TYR A 18 0.94 -20.88 15.72
N ALA A 19 0.69 -19.57 15.92
CA ALA A 19 0.31 -18.70 14.84
C ALA A 19 1.25 -19.07 13.70
N LEU A 20 0.72 -19.68 12.65
CA LEU A 20 1.30 -19.53 11.34
C LEU A 20 1.38 -18.02 11.22
N ALA A 21 2.56 -17.46 11.46
CA ALA A 21 2.86 -16.09 11.14
C ALA A 21 2.59 -16.05 9.65
N ALA A 22 1.38 -15.64 9.29
CA ALA A 22 0.98 -15.51 7.91
C ALA A 22 2.02 -14.57 7.34
N GLN A 23 2.78 -15.06 6.37
CA GLN A 23 3.76 -14.27 5.63
C GLN A 23 2.97 -13.29 4.75
N ALA A 24 2.37 -12.30 5.39
CA ALA A 24 1.43 -11.36 4.83
C ALA A 24 1.77 -9.98 5.39
N CYS A 25 1.73 -8.98 4.51
CA CYS A 25 1.92 -7.60 4.91
C CYS A 25 0.83 -7.16 5.90
N THR A 26 1.22 -6.71 7.09
CA THR A 26 0.26 -6.24 8.11
C THR A 26 0.24 -4.72 8.15
N THR A 27 -0.95 -4.13 8.07
CA THR A 27 -1.21 -2.69 8.31
C THR A 27 -2.27 -2.55 9.41
N LEU A 28 -2.10 -1.56 10.29
CA LEU A 28 -2.97 -1.30 11.43
C LEU A 28 -3.12 0.19 11.66
N ALA A 29 -4.34 0.64 11.91
CA ALA A 29 -4.61 1.94 12.51
C ALA A 29 -5.27 1.78 13.88
N ILE A 30 -4.80 2.55 14.86
CA ILE A 30 -5.40 2.62 16.20
C ILE A 30 -5.76 4.07 16.53
N GLN A 31 -6.79 4.24 17.34
CA GLN A 31 -7.19 5.53 17.88
C GLN A 31 -6.92 5.56 19.38
N ASP A 32 -6.30 6.62 19.88
CA ASP A 32 -6.11 6.79 21.31
C ASP A 32 -7.35 7.40 22.00
N LYS A 33 -7.25 7.71 23.30
CA LYS A 33 -8.36 8.29 24.06
C LYS A 33 -8.61 9.76 23.75
N GLN A 34 -7.64 10.43 23.13
CA GLN A 34 -7.70 11.83 22.70
C GLN A 34 -8.31 11.97 21.30
N GLY A 35 -8.42 10.86 20.57
CA GLY A 35 -8.97 10.79 19.23
C GLY A 35 -7.90 10.81 18.14
N ASP A 36 -6.62 10.83 18.50
CA ASP A 36 -5.50 10.81 17.55
C ASP A 36 -5.38 9.44 16.89
N ILE A 37 -5.09 9.44 15.59
CA ILE A 37 -4.97 8.23 14.77
C ILE A 37 -3.50 7.92 14.54
N PHE A 38 -3.11 6.69 14.88
CA PHE A 38 -1.78 6.15 14.65
C PHE A 38 -1.87 5.03 13.62
N HIS A 39 -1.17 5.18 12.50
CA HIS A 39 -1.07 4.18 11.46
C HIS A 39 0.35 3.59 11.49
N GLY A 40 0.43 2.27 11.49
CA GLY A 40 1.68 1.53 11.41
C GLY A 40 1.53 0.26 10.58
N ARG A 41 2.66 -0.29 10.17
CA ARG A 41 2.74 -1.52 9.39
C ARG A 41 3.98 -2.33 9.74
N THR A 42 3.99 -3.61 9.38
CA THR A 42 5.22 -4.42 9.27
C THR A 42 5.50 -4.65 7.80
N LEU A 43 6.76 -4.60 7.35
CA LEU A 43 7.15 -4.67 5.93
C LEU A 43 7.79 -6.02 5.59
N GLU A 44 7.05 -6.87 4.88
CA GLU A 44 7.50 -8.18 4.43
C GLU A 44 7.57 -8.24 2.91
N TYR A 45 8.79 -8.40 2.38
CA TYR A 45 9.03 -8.79 0.98
C TYR A 45 9.81 -10.10 0.92
N MET A 46 9.76 -10.76 -0.24
CA MET A 46 10.54 -11.98 -0.49
C MET A 46 12.05 -11.70 -0.54
N GLN A 47 12.44 -10.44 -0.72
CA GLN A 47 13.84 -9.99 -0.80
C GLN A 47 14.00 -8.66 -0.05
N ASP A 48 15.22 -8.42 0.43
CA ASP A 48 15.57 -7.13 1.00
C ASP A 48 15.65 -6.08 -0.11
N LEU A 49 14.96 -4.96 0.08
CA LEU A 49 14.90 -3.86 -0.88
C LEU A 49 15.44 -2.59 -0.24
N PRO A 50 16.30 -1.84 -0.93
CA PRO A 50 16.81 -0.59 -0.38
C PRO A 50 15.65 0.37 -0.11
N SER A 51 15.61 0.93 1.09
CA SER A 51 14.52 1.78 1.55
C SER A 51 15.03 3.11 2.07
N TRP A 52 14.27 4.17 1.83
CA TRP A 52 14.61 5.53 2.27
C TRP A 52 13.41 6.24 2.88
N LEU A 53 13.66 7.12 3.84
CA LEU A 53 12.72 8.15 4.23
C LEU A 53 12.84 9.31 3.22
N THR A 54 11.80 9.55 2.45
CA THR A 54 11.77 10.54 1.38
C THR A 54 10.72 11.60 1.67
N TYR A 55 11.11 12.86 1.53
CA TYR A 55 10.23 14.01 1.65
C TYR A 55 9.98 14.64 0.29
N TYR A 56 8.70 14.81 -0.07
CA TYR A 56 8.28 15.50 -1.28
C TYR A 56 7.57 16.80 -0.89
N PRO A 57 8.13 17.99 -1.20
CA PRO A 57 7.46 19.26 -0.93
C PRO A 57 6.21 19.45 -1.81
N ALA A 58 5.33 20.35 -1.42
CA ALA A 58 4.23 20.79 -2.28
C ALA A 58 4.78 21.35 -3.61
N GLY A 59 4.09 21.09 -4.71
CA GLY A 59 4.53 21.42 -6.07
C GLY A 59 5.48 20.39 -6.71
N THR A 60 5.90 19.34 -5.99
CA THR A 60 6.65 18.23 -6.59
C THR A 60 5.89 17.67 -7.77
N GLN A 61 6.52 17.64 -8.94
CA GLN A 61 5.97 17.09 -10.18
C GLN A 61 6.15 15.58 -10.23
N PHE A 62 5.08 14.87 -10.58
CA PHE A 62 5.07 13.45 -10.84
C PHE A 62 4.55 13.18 -12.25
N ASP A 63 5.36 12.50 -13.05
CA ASP A 63 5.07 12.17 -14.44
C ASP A 63 5.04 10.65 -14.59
N LYS A 64 3.97 10.12 -15.19
CA LYS A 64 3.78 8.67 -15.35
C LYS A 64 3.81 8.27 -16.81
N LYS A 65 4.15 7.00 -17.04
CA LYS A 65 4.04 6.36 -18.35
C LYS A 65 2.73 5.59 -18.46
N THR A 66 2.26 5.45 -19.68
CA THR A 66 1.14 4.60 -20.07
C THR A 66 1.61 3.13 -20.24
N PRO A 67 0.69 2.16 -20.40
CA PRO A 67 1.05 0.77 -20.68
C PRO A 67 1.94 0.57 -21.93
N ASP A 68 1.86 1.45 -22.92
CA ASP A 68 2.67 1.42 -24.14
C ASP A 68 3.99 2.23 -24.02
N GLY A 69 4.33 2.72 -22.83
CA GLY A 69 5.55 3.49 -22.57
C GLY A 69 5.51 4.94 -23.02
N SER A 70 4.41 5.40 -23.64
CA SER A 70 4.23 6.81 -23.98
C SER A 70 3.96 7.68 -22.73
N GLN A 71 3.94 9.01 -22.92
CA GLN A 71 3.69 9.93 -21.81
C GLN A 71 2.24 9.82 -21.33
N GLY A 72 2.06 9.51 -20.05
CA GLY A 72 0.76 9.37 -19.40
C GLY A 72 0.37 10.60 -18.59
N ILE A 73 -0.34 10.36 -17.50
CA ILE A 73 -0.81 11.41 -16.60
C ILE A 73 0.36 12.10 -15.88
N SER A 74 0.20 13.40 -15.67
CA SER A 74 1.12 14.25 -14.92
C SER A 74 0.35 15.01 -13.85
N TYR A 75 0.89 15.09 -12.62
CA TYR A 75 0.26 15.80 -11.50
C TYR A 75 1.30 16.35 -10.53
N GLN A 76 0.90 17.32 -9.72
CA GLN A 76 1.76 17.90 -8.68
C GLN A 76 1.23 17.59 -7.28
N ALA A 77 2.15 17.45 -6.32
CA ALA A 77 1.83 17.35 -4.91
C ALA A 77 1.13 18.62 -4.42
N LYS A 78 -0.17 18.52 -4.14
CA LYS A 78 -0.93 19.57 -3.43
C LYS A 78 -0.51 19.62 -1.95
N TYR A 79 -0.22 18.47 -1.37
CA TYR A 79 0.21 18.33 0.02
C TYR A 79 1.65 17.81 0.05
N PRO A 80 2.52 18.36 0.92
CA PRO A 80 3.80 17.73 1.20
C PRO A 80 3.62 16.30 1.71
N ILE A 81 4.53 15.41 1.32
CA ILE A 81 4.49 13.97 1.61
C ILE A 81 5.77 13.57 2.34
N LEU A 82 5.63 12.76 3.38
CA LEU A 82 6.74 12.03 3.99
C LEU A 82 6.46 10.53 3.83
N ALA A 83 7.39 9.79 3.26
CA ALA A 83 7.17 8.41 2.87
C ALA A 83 8.41 7.53 3.04
N ILE A 84 8.17 6.24 3.29
CA ILE A 84 9.16 5.18 3.06
C ILE A 84 9.06 4.80 1.58
N THR A 85 10.16 4.92 0.86
CA THR A 85 10.23 4.63 -0.58
C THR A 85 11.22 3.52 -0.88
N SER A 86 11.01 2.79 -1.96
CA SER A 86 11.93 1.77 -2.47
C SER A 86 11.93 1.69 -4.00
N THR A 87 12.82 0.86 -4.53
CA THR A 87 13.02 0.58 -5.97
C THR A 87 12.19 -0.63 -6.40
N ILE A 88 10.86 -0.47 -6.53
CA ILE A 88 9.91 -1.54 -6.86
C ILE A 88 9.75 -1.69 -8.37
N THR A 89 9.51 -0.58 -9.06
CA THR A 89 9.22 -0.53 -10.49
C THR A 89 10.48 -0.62 -11.36
N ASP A 90 11.53 0.14 -11.02
CA ASP A 90 12.81 0.10 -11.72
C ASP A 90 14.00 0.31 -10.75
N GLY A 91 15.22 0.46 -11.29
CA GLY A 91 16.45 0.56 -10.50
C GLY A 91 16.62 1.88 -9.75
N ASP A 92 16.01 2.97 -10.23
CA ASP A 92 16.16 4.32 -9.68
C ASP A 92 14.84 4.87 -9.11
N SER A 93 13.76 4.08 -9.16
CA SER A 93 12.44 4.49 -8.71
C SER A 93 12.39 4.77 -7.22
N ARG A 94 11.42 5.61 -6.85
CA ARG A 94 11.10 5.98 -5.46
C ARG A 94 9.64 5.66 -5.19
N ASP A 95 9.26 4.41 -5.43
CA ASP A 95 7.89 3.93 -5.20
C ASP A 95 7.58 4.04 -3.71
N ILE A 96 6.46 4.66 -3.37
CA ILE A 96 6.03 4.85 -1.97
C ILE A 96 5.43 3.54 -1.48
N LEU A 97 6.03 2.99 -0.41
CA LEU A 97 5.56 1.76 0.26
C LEU A 97 4.63 2.07 1.44
N GLU A 98 4.93 3.17 2.13
CA GLU A 98 4.22 3.67 3.30
C GLU A 98 4.40 5.18 3.33
N GLY A 99 3.41 5.94 3.76
CA GLY A 99 3.60 7.38 3.90
C GLY A 99 2.36 8.13 4.33
N MET A 100 2.55 9.42 4.61
CA MET A 100 1.48 10.32 4.95
C MET A 100 1.69 11.70 4.34
N ASN A 101 0.60 12.43 4.14
CA ASN A 101 0.65 13.81 3.69
C ASN A 101 0.29 14.80 4.79
N SER A 102 0.57 16.08 4.56
CA SER A 102 0.30 17.15 5.54
C SER A 102 -1.19 17.37 5.85
N ALA A 103 -2.11 16.84 5.05
CA ALA A 103 -3.54 16.93 5.32
C ALA A 103 -4.00 15.88 6.35
N GLY A 104 -3.20 14.84 6.57
CA GLY A 104 -3.47 13.75 7.50
C GLY A 104 -4.06 12.50 6.84
N LEU A 105 -3.85 12.32 5.53
CA LEU A 105 -4.08 11.05 4.83
C LEU A 105 -2.79 10.21 4.93
N SER A 106 -2.92 8.92 5.22
CA SER A 106 -1.82 7.95 5.19
C SER A 106 -2.14 6.77 4.26
N PHE A 107 -1.10 6.05 3.86
CA PHE A 107 -1.12 5.00 2.86
C PHE A 107 -0.16 3.87 3.22
N SER A 108 -0.59 2.62 2.99
CA SER A 108 0.26 1.42 3.04
C SER A 108 0.05 0.59 1.78
N GLU A 109 1.16 0.16 1.16
CA GLU A 109 1.21 -0.88 0.13
C GLU A 109 1.41 -2.26 0.78
N ASN A 110 0.60 -3.24 0.42
CA ASN A 110 0.64 -4.57 1.05
C ASN A 110 0.55 -5.67 -0.01
N MET A 111 1.36 -6.73 0.11
CA MET A 111 1.34 -7.84 -0.85
C MET A 111 0.07 -8.68 -0.80
N ILE A 112 -0.38 -9.11 -1.99
CA ILE A 112 -1.45 -10.07 -2.22
C ILE A 112 -1.14 -10.94 -3.45
N MET A 113 -1.36 -12.25 -3.34
CA MET A 113 -0.91 -13.22 -4.36
C MET A 113 -1.74 -13.22 -5.66
N ASN A 114 -2.91 -12.58 -5.69
CA ASN A 114 -3.87 -12.69 -6.80
C ASN A 114 -4.50 -11.34 -7.20
N ALA A 115 -3.75 -10.23 -7.16
CA ALA A 115 -4.24 -8.95 -7.66
C ALA A 115 -4.40 -8.98 -9.19
N GLN A 116 -5.59 -8.64 -9.68
CA GLN A 116 -5.86 -8.53 -11.11
C GLN A 116 -6.70 -7.29 -11.40
N LEU A 117 -6.34 -6.60 -12.48
CA LEU A 117 -7.15 -5.55 -13.07
C LEU A 117 -7.66 -6.00 -14.44
N PRO A 118 -8.88 -5.58 -14.83
CA PRO A 118 -9.34 -5.77 -16.20
C PRO A 118 -8.39 -5.07 -17.18
N PRO A 119 -8.29 -5.54 -18.43
CA PRO A 119 -7.53 -4.86 -19.46
C PRO A 119 -8.04 -3.42 -19.64
N LEU A 120 -7.12 -2.47 -19.73
CA LEU A 120 -7.45 -1.08 -19.99
C LEU A 120 -7.44 -0.85 -21.52
N PRO A 121 -8.48 -0.26 -22.13
CA PRO A 121 -8.45 0.08 -23.55
C PRO A 121 -7.48 1.24 -23.81
N ALA A 122 -6.82 1.23 -24.97
CA ALA A 122 -5.84 2.24 -25.36
C ALA A 122 -6.38 3.68 -25.32
N SER A 123 -7.68 3.87 -25.54
CA SER A 123 -8.35 5.17 -25.44
C SER A 123 -8.30 5.78 -24.03
N GLU A 124 -8.04 4.99 -23.00
CA GLU A 124 -7.98 5.44 -21.60
C GLU A 124 -6.55 5.58 -21.06
N TYR A 125 -5.52 5.24 -21.85
CA TYR A 125 -4.14 5.20 -21.37
C TYR A 125 -3.65 6.53 -20.79
N LYS A 126 -3.97 7.65 -21.45
CA LYS A 126 -3.48 8.98 -21.05
C LYS A 126 -3.94 9.43 -19.66
N GLN A 127 -5.07 8.92 -19.17
CA GLN A 127 -5.62 9.28 -17.86
C GLN A 127 -5.37 8.22 -16.79
N ALA A 128 -4.73 7.11 -17.16
CA ALA A 128 -4.57 5.97 -16.28
C ALA A 128 -3.37 6.10 -15.35
N ILE A 129 -3.57 5.68 -14.11
CA ILE A 129 -2.55 5.67 -13.07
C ILE A 129 -2.01 4.24 -12.95
N PRO A 130 -0.69 4.02 -13.03
CA PRO A 130 -0.12 2.73 -12.68
C PRO A 130 -0.36 2.47 -11.19
N VAL A 131 -0.86 1.29 -10.84
CA VAL A 131 -1.22 0.99 -9.44
C VAL A 131 -0.03 1.09 -8.47
N THR A 132 1.19 0.89 -8.95
CA THR A 132 2.43 1.11 -8.18
C THR A 132 2.64 2.56 -7.74
N SER A 133 1.95 3.52 -8.38
CA SER A 133 1.94 4.94 -7.99
C SER A 133 0.63 5.36 -7.30
N LEU A 134 -0.26 4.42 -6.95
CA LEU A 134 -1.55 4.76 -6.35
C LEU A 134 -1.41 5.53 -5.04
N GLY A 135 -0.50 5.09 -4.17
CA GLY A 135 -0.20 5.77 -2.91
C GLY A 135 0.32 7.18 -3.11
N GLU A 136 1.32 7.35 -3.98
CA GLU A 136 1.88 8.65 -4.35
C GLU A 136 0.81 9.59 -4.92
N TRP A 137 0.03 9.13 -5.89
CA TRP A 137 -1.05 9.90 -6.49
C TRP A 137 -2.08 10.34 -5.46
N ALA A 138 -2.50 9.44 -4.57
CA ALA A 138 -3.51 9.74 -3.57
C ALA A 138 -2.98 10.71 -2.50
N LEU A 139 -1.79 10.46 -1.97
CA LEU A 139 -1.12 11.34 -1.00
C LEU A 139 -0.83 12.73 -1.59
N ALA A 140 -0.50 12.81 -2.88
CA ALA A 140 -0.29 14.07 -3.58
C ALA A 140 -1.58 14.90 -3.70
N ARG A 141 -2.76 14.28 -3.84
CA ARG A 141 -3.97 14.98 -4.31
C ARG A 141 -5.09 15.10 -3.28
N PHE A 142 -5.20 14.20 -2.31
CA PHE A 142 -6.37 14.08 -1.45
C PHE A 142 -6.05 14.26 0.03
N ALA A 143 -7.03 14.76 0.78
CA ALA A 143 -6.92 14.99 2.22
C ALA A 143 -7.60 13.92 3.08
N THR A 144 -8.54 13.16 2.51
CA THR A 144 -9.38 12.23 3.26
C THR A 144 -9.62 10.94 2.50
N VAL A 145 -9.92 9.86 3.23
CA VAL A 145 -10.32 8.57 2.67
C VAL A 145 -11.59 8.71 1.82
N GLY A 146 -12.50 9.61 2.17
CA GLY A 146 -13.70 9.90 1.39
C GLY A 146 -13.38 10.41 -0.02
N GLU A 147 -12.41 11.33 -0.14
CA GLU A 147 -11.93 11.83 -1.45
C GLU A 147 -11.24 10.72 -2.25
N VAL A 148 -10.37 9.94 -1.61
CA VAL A 148 -9.68 8.79 -2.24
C VAL A 148 -10.70 7.79 -2.79
N LYS A 149 -11.70 7.41 -1.98
CA LYS A 149 -12.76 6.48 -2.38
C LYS A 149 -13.52 6.95 -3.61
N GLN A 150 -13.84 8.25 -3.68
CA GLN A 150 -14.53 8.79 -4.85
C GLN A 150 -13.62 8.79 -6.08
N ALA A 151 -12.37 9.21 -5.92
CA ALA A 151 -11.42 9.28 -7.02
C ALA A 151 -11.07 7.90 -7.59
N ILE A 152 -11.04 6.84 -6.76
CA ILE A 152 -10.83 5.46 -7.21
C ILE A 152 -12.03 4.95 -8.02
N LYS A 153 -13.27 5.30 -7.67
CA LYS A 153 -14.45 4.87 -8.45
C LYS A 153 -14.46 5.41 -9.88
N GLU A 154 -13.94 6.62 -10.06
CA GLU A 154 -13.91 7.31 -11.35
C GLU A 154 -12.59 7.10 -12.10
N GLY A 155 -11.54 6.72 -11.37
CA GLY A 155 -10.19 6.61 -11.87
C GLY A 155 -9.99 5.45 -12.85
N LYS A 156 -8.96 5.60 -13.69
CA LYS A 156 -8.48 4.57 -14.60
C LYS A 156 -7.16 4.04 -14.08
N PHE A 157 -7.02 2.73 -14.01
CA PHE A 157 -5.85 2.09 -13.41
C PHE A 157 -5.33 0.98 -14.30
N TRP A 158 -4.03 0.76 -14.24
CA TRP A 158 -3.38 -0.36 -14.92
C TRP A 158 -2.26 -0.92 -14.05
N SER A 159 -1.92 -2.18 -14.27
CA SER A 159 -0.88 -2.88 -13.50
C SER A 159 0.37 -3.07 -14.38
N PRO A 160 1.51 -2.44 -14.03
CA PRO A 160 2.77 -2.72 -14.73
C PRO A 160 3.29 -4.11 -14.36
N GLU A 161 4.12 -4.66 -15.25
CA GLU A 161 4.95 -5.83 -14.95
C GLU A 161 6.15 -5.38 -14.11
N LEU A 162 6.43 -6.11 -13.03
CA LEU A 162 7.51 -5.82 -12.10
C LEU A 162 8.65 -6.80 -12.32
N HIS A 163 9.63 -6.41 -13.15
CA HIS A 163 10.76 -7.28 -13.50
C HIS A 163 11.57 -7.76 -12.28
N ARG A 164 11.67 -6.93 -11.23
CA ARG A 164 12.36 -7.30 -9.98
C ARG A 164 11.61 -8.33 -9.14
N PHE A 165 10.34 -8.59 -9.47
CA PHE A 165 9.47 -9.56 -8.83
C PHE A 165 9.19 -10.76 -9.75
N GLY A 166 10.08 -11.04 -10.71
CA GLY A 166 9.92 -12.18 -11.63
C GLY A 166 8.80 -11.98 -12.64
N ASP A 167 8.68 -10.75 -13.16
CA ASP A 167 7.69 -10.35 -14.18
C ASP A 167 6.23 -10.51 -13.75
N LEU A 168 5.98 -10.54 -12.44
CA LEU A 168 4.63 -10.52 -11.89
C LEU A 168 3.96 -9.18 -12.21
N LYS A 169 2.67 -9.23 -12.55
CA LYS A 169 1.81 -8.04 -12.44
C LYS A 169 1.80 -7.58 -10.98
N SER A 170 1.86 -6.27 -10.76
CA SER A 170 1.92 -5.64 -9.43
C SER A 170 1.03 -6.36 -8.39
N PRO A 171 1.62 -7.13 -7.45
CA PRO A 171 0.90 -8.03 -6.56
C PRO A 171 0.50 -7.33 -5.25
N PHE A 172 -0.10 -6.13 -5.35
CA PHE A 172 -0.38 -5.31 -4.17
C PHE A 172 -1.87 -5.00 -4.02
N HIS A 173 -2.32 -4.95 -2.78
CA HIS A 173 -3.50 -4.19 -2.36
C HIS A 173 -3.05 -2.99 -1.53
N TYR A 174 -3.96 -2.06 -1.29
CA TYR A 174 -3.60 -0.80 -0.66
C TYR A 174 -4.54 -0.49 0.49
N ALA A 175 -4.01 0.14 1.54
CA ALA A 175 -4.81 0.65 2.63
C ALA A 175 -4.60 2.16 2.76
N PHE A 176 -5.69 2.90 2.97
CA PHE A 176 -5.63 4.31 3.32
C PHE A 176 -6.35 4.56 4.63
N TYR A 177 -5.78 5.46 5.43
CA TYR A 177 -6.39 5.97 6.65
C TYR A 177 -6.34 7.49 6.67
N ASP A 178 -7.24 8.13 7.41
CA ASP A 178 -7.15 9.56 7.63
C ASP A 178 -7.29 9.94 9.11
N LYS A 179 -6.88 11.16 9.44
CA LYS A 179 -6.95 11.72 10.81
C LYS A 179 -8.37 11.85 11.37
N LYS A 180 -9.42 11.61 10.57
CA LYS A 180 -10.81 11.57 11.03
C LYS A 180 -11.28 10.14 11.36
N GLY A 181 -10.38 9.16 11.27
CA GLY A 181 -10.69 7.74 11.48
C GLY A 181 -11.26 7.04 10.25
N GLY A 182 -11.24 7.68 9.07
CA GLY A 182 -11.58 7.03 7.83
C GLY A 182 -10.60 5.88 7.53
N SER A 183 -11.11 4.79 6.97
CA SER A 183 -10.31 3.62 6.58
C SER A 183 -10.89 2.98 5.31
N ILE A 184 -10.03 2.59 4.37
CA ILE A 184 -10.41 1.84 3.17
C ILE A 184 -9.28 0.88 2.78
N VAL A 185 -9.66 -0.31 2.32
CA VAL A 185 -8.79 -1.23 1.59
C VAL A 185 -9.22 -1.21 0.12
N VAL A 186 -8.24 -1.12 -0.77
CA VAL A 186 -8.38 -1.01 -2.23
C VAL A 186 -7.73 -2.22 -2.88
#